data_AF-A0A2N1HUV5-F1
#
_entry.id   AF-A0A2N1HUV5-F1
#
_cell.length_a   1.000
_cell.length_b   1.000
_cell.length_c   1.000
_cell.angle_alpha   90.00
_cell.angle_beta   90.00
_cell.angle_gamma   90.00
#
_symmetry.space_group_name_H-M   'P 1'
#
loop_
_entity.id
_entity.type
_entity.pdbx_description
1 polymer ?
#
loop_
_entity_poly.entity_id
_entity_poly.type
_entity_poly.pdbx_seq_one_letter_code
_entity_poly.pdbx_strand_id
1 'polypeptide(L)'
;MSNDAIKSIPQSLLQKALNTQLECAKLGFDWPEVAPVFDKVLEEIEEVKAEVYAQQRQQDKIEDEIGDLFFAIVNLSRHLEVNPDVALKKANEKFSKRFSLVQKFAANEDLELTSLHIDALELLWDKAKKTLNEAQHPAT
;
A
#
# COMPACT_ATOMS: atom_id res chain seq x y z
N MET A 1 24.03 25.77 -18.63
CA MET A 1 23.61 24.54 -19.33
C MET A 1 22.45 23.96 -18.52
N SER A 2 21.23 24.02 -19.05
CA SER A 2 20.02 23.63 -18.32
C SER A 2 19.99 22.12 -18.10
N ASN A 3 19.74 21.71 -16.85
CA ASN A 3 19.81 20.33 -16.39
C ASN A 3 18.54 19.53 -16.75
N ASP A 4 17.97 19.81 -17.92
CA ASP A 4 16.64 19.33 -18.33
C ASP A 4 16.60 17.81 -18.54
N ALA A 5 17.76 17.15 -18.71
CA ALA A 5 17.87 15.71 -18.79
C ALA A 5 17.52 15.00 -17.45
N ILE A 6 17.76 15.64 -16.30
CA ILE A 6 17.42 15.07 -14.98
C ILE A 6 15.91 15.18 -14.69
N LYS A 7 15.21 16.13 -15.34
CA LYS A 7 13.74 16.27 -15.22
C LYS A 7 12.94 15.21 -16.01
N SER A 8 13.60 14.39 -16.83
CA SER A 8 12.95 13.41 -17.73
C SER A 8 12.99 11.96 -17.22
N ILE A 9 13.32 11.73 -15.95
CA ILE A 9 13.25 10.37 -15.39
C ILE A 9 11.77 10.04 -15.15
N PRO A 10 11.24 8.94 -15.72
CA PRO A 10 9.87 8.52 -15.45
C PRO A 10 9.67 8.31 -13.95
N GLN A 11 8.76 9.08 -13.36
CA GLN A 11 8.40 8.95 -11.95
C GLN A 11 7.12 8.12 -11.82
N SER A 12 7.07 7.26 -10.81
CA SER A 12 5.84 6.60 -10.38
C SER A 12 4.80 7.65 -9.94
N LEU A 13 3.52 7.28 -9.88
CA LEU A 13 2.48 8.18 -9.37
C LEU A 13 2.66 8.48 -7.87
N LEU A 14 3.17 7.53 -7.08
CA LEU A 14 3.45 7.74 -5.65
C LEU A 14 4.60 8.73 -5.45
N GLN A 15 5.67 8.64 -6.26
CA GLN A 15 6.77 9.59 -6.20
C GLN A 15 6.32 10.99 -6.67
N LYS A 16 5.43 11.07 -7.66
CA LYS A 16 4.83 12.35 -8.07
C LYS A 16 4.01 12.98 -6.94
N ALA A 17 3.14 12.22 -6.28
CA ALA A 17 2.36 12.70 -5.14
C ALA A 17 3.27 13.19 -4.00
N LEU A 18 4.32 12.41 -3.67
CA LEU A 18 5.31 12.80 -2.66
C LEU A 18 6.01 14.11 -3.03
N ASN A 19 6.46 14.25 -4.28
CA ASN A 19 7.12 15.46 -4.76
C ASN A 19 6.18 16.67 -4.71
N THR A 20 4.92 16.52 -5.12
CA THR A 20 3.90 17.58 -5.03
C THR A 20 3.76 18.07 -3.59
N GLN A 21 3.64 17.15 -2.62
CA GLN A 21 3.49 17.51 -1.21
C GLN A 21 4.75 18.18 -0.64
N LEU A 22 5.94 17.75 -1.05
CA LEU A 22 7.20 18.40 -0.68
C LEU A 22 7.29 19.83 -1.22
N GLU A 23 6.84 20.08 -2.46
CA GLU A 23 6.78 21.45 -3.00
C GLU A 23 5.75 22.31 -2.26
N CYS A 24 4.57 21.78 -1.92
CA CYS A 24 3.59 22.48 -1.09
C CYS A 24 4.14 22.83 0.30
N ALA A 25 4.87 21.91 0.93
CA ALA A 25 5.47 22.12 2.24
C ALA A 25 6.50 23.27 2.25
N LYS A 26 7.27 23.44 1.17
CA LYS A 26 8.20 24.58 1.02
C LYS A 26 7.49 25.94 1.01
N LEU A 27 6.21 25.97 0.65
CA LEU A 27 5.37 27.17 0.67
C LEU A 27 4.66 27.36 2.03
N GLY A 28 4.95 26.51 3.02
CA GLY A 28 4.31 26.52 4.34
C GLY A 28 2.95 25.82 4.38
N PHE A 29 2.54 25.13 3.31
CA PHE A 29 1.32 24.33 3.29
C PHE A 29 1.62 22.90 3.78
N ASP A 30 1.84 22.78 5.09
CA ASP A 30 2.13 21.52 5.76
C ASP A 30 1.64 21.51 7.20
N TRP A 31 1.35 20.32 7.72
CA TRP A 31 1.08 20.14 9.14
C TRP A 31 2.41 20.06 9.91
N PRO A 32 2.49 20.65 11.12
CA PRO A 32 3.72 20.57 11.93
C PRO A 32 3.85 19.23 12.69
N GLU A 33 2.74 18.51 12.85
CA GLU A 33 2.66 17.28 13.63
C GLU A 33 2.00 16.17 12.81
N VAL A 34 2.31 14.91 13.15
CA VAL A 34 1.79 13.74 12.43
C VAL A 34 0.33 13.42 12.77
N ALA A 35 -0.18 13.84 13.93
CA ALA A 35 -1.53 13.48 14.39
C ALA A 35 -2.63 13.96 13.41
N PRO A 36 -2.64 15.22 12.94
CA PRO A 36 -3.58 15.66 11.90
C PRO A 36 -3.50 14.87 10.59
N VAL A 37 -2.35 14.29 10.27
CA VAL A 37 -2.14 13.49 9.06
C VAL A 37 -2.81 12.13 9.19
N PHE A 38 -2.77 11.52 10.38
CA PHE A 38 -3.56 10.33 10.68
C PHE A 38 -5.06 10.62 10.62
N ASP A 39 -5.50 11.73 11.21
CA ASP A 39 -6.91 12.14 11.19
C ASP A 39 -7.40 12.29 9.74
N LYS A 40 -6.58 12.91 8.87
CA LYS A 40 -6.93 13.03 7.44
C LYS A 40 -7.03 11.67 6.75
N VAL A 41 -6.13 10.71 7.01
CA VAL A 41 -6.26 9.35 6.44
C VAL A 41 -7.55 8.68 6.90
N LEU A 42 -7.97 8.89 8.15
CA LEU A 42 -9.24 8.34 8.65
C LEU A 42 -10.45 9.01 8.00
N GLU A 43 -10.40 10.32 7.79
CA GLU A 43 -11.43 11.09 7.06
C GLU A 43 -11.64 10.51 5.65
N GLU A 44 -10.58 10.34 4.86
CA GLU A 44 -10.66 9.79 3.49
C GLU A 44 -11.23 8.35 3.48
N ILE A 45 -10.93 7.55 4.51
CA ILE A 45 -11.52 6.20 4.63
C ILE A 45 -13.04 6.28 4.83
N GLU A 46 -13.53 7.24 5.61
CA GLU A 46 -14.96 7.44 5.82
C GLU A 46 -15.64 8.02 4.57
N GLU A 47 -14.96 8.87 3.80
CA GLU A 47 -15.47 9.38 2.51
C GLU A 47 -15.61 8.26 1.46
N VAL A 48 -14.59 7.40 1.32
CA VAL A 48 -14.68 6.18 0.49
C VAL A 48 -15.87 5.31 0.92
N LYS A 49 -16.06 5.08 2.22
CA LYS A 49 -17.20 4.29 2.72
C LYS A 49 -18.53 4.96 2.37
N ALA A 50 -18.64 6.28 2.54
CA ALA A 50 -19.86 7.02 2.25
C ALA A 50 -20.29 6.85 0.78
N GLU A 51 -19.35 6.96 -0.16
CA GLU A 51 -19.64 6.81 -1.60
C GLU A 51 -19.91 5.35 -2.01
N VAL A 52 -19.28 4.36 -1.34
CA VAL A 52 -19.54 2.93 -1.57
C VAL A 52 -20.95 2.52 -1.09
N TYR A 53 -21.40 3.06 0.04
CA TYR A 53 -22.69 2.71 0.66
C TYR A 53 -23.82 3.71 0.34
N ALA A 54 -23.57 4.68 -0.52
CA ALA A 54 -24.58 5.61 -1.00
C ALA A 54 -25.74 4.86 -1.68
N GLN A 55 -26.96 5.38 -1.49
CA GLN A 55 -28.16 4.81 -2.14
C GLN A 55 -28.02 4.74 -3.66
N GLN A 56 -27.42 5.79 -4.25
CA GLN A 56 -27.05 5.82 -5.66
C GLN A 56 -25.54 5.84 -5.76
N ARG A 57 -24.97 4.65 -5.94
CA ARG A 57 -23.53 4.46 -6.13
C ARG A 57 -23.06 5.14 -7.42
N GLN A 58 -22.05 6.00 -7.32
CA GLN A 58 -21.43 6.68 -8.45
C GLN A 58 -19.95 6.28 -8.53
N GLN A 59 -19.57 5.62 -9.62
CA GLN A 59 -18.24 5.04 -9.73
C GLN A 59 -17.14 6.11 -9.79
N ASP A 60 -17.39 7.22 -10.47
CA ASP A 60 -16.43 8.33 -10.60
C ASP A 60 -16.11 8.94 -9.23
N LYS A 61 -17.12 9.09 -8.37
CA LYS A 61 -16.91 9.58 -7.00
C LYS A 61 -16.08 8.63 -6.15
N ILE A 62 -16.33 7.33 -6.25
CA ILE A 62 -15.51 6.33 -5.54
C ILE A 62 -14.07 6.40 -6.03
N GLU A 63 -13.84 6.64 -7.33
CA GLU A 63 -12.51 6.83 -7.88
C GLU A 63 -11.82 8.08 -7.32
N ASP A 64 -12.56 9.19 -7.21
CA ASP A 64 -12.08 10.43 -6.59
C ASP A 64 -11.63 10.20 -5.14
N GLU A 65 -12.50 9.64 -4.28
CA GLU A 65 -12.18 9.40 -2.86
C GLU A 65 -11.04 8.37 -2.66
N ILE A 66 -10.93 7.37 -3.55
CA ILE A 66 -9.79 6.45 -3.53
C ILE A 66 -8.50 7.18 -3.90
N GLY A 67 -8.55 8.13 -4.83
CA GLY A 67 -7.44 9.01 -5.19
C GLY A 67 -6.97 9.84 -3.99
N ASP A 68 -7.90 10.46 -3.28
CA ASP A 68 -7.60 11.29 -2.11
C ASP A 68 -7.07 10.46 -0.93
N LEU A 69 -7.60 9.25 -0.71
CA LEU A 69 -7.03 8.28 0.23
C LEU A 69 -5.59 7.91 -0.12
N PHE A 70 -5.26 7.64 -1.40
CA PHE A 70 -3.88 7.40 -1.80
C PHE A 70 -2.99 8.62 -1.55
N PHE A 71 -3.50 9.83 -1.81
CA PHE A 71 -2.77 11.06 -1.57
C PHE A 71 -2.50 11.29 -0.08
N ALA A 72 -3.47 11.03 0.79
CA ALA A 72 -3.34 11.11 2.24
C ALA A 72 -2.34 10.07 2.78
N ILE A 73 -2.35 8.83 2.27
CA ILE A 73 -1.37 7.78 2.65
C ILE A 73 0.05 8.17 2.24
N VAL A 74 0.24 8.80 1.07
CA VAL A 74 1.55 9.33 0.67
C VAL A 74 2.00 10.44 1.61
N ASN A 75 1.07 11.29 2.07
CA ASN A 75 1.36 12.35 3.03
C ASN A 75 1.78 11.79 4.39
N LEU A 76 1.07 10.78 4.88
CA LEU A 76 1.46 10.04 6.07
C LEU A 76 2.86 9.42 5.91
N SER A 77 3.12 8.79 4.76
CA SER A 77 4.44 8.20 4.47
C SER A 77 5.55 9.25 4.53
N ARG A 78 5.32 10.43 3.95
CA ARG A 78 6.25 11.56 3.99
C ARG A 78 6.55 12.03 5.42
N HIS A 79 5.50 12.21 6.24
CA HIS A 79 5.61 12.61 7.65
C HIS A 79 6.32 11.57 8.53
N LEU A 80 6.24 10.30 8.15
CA LEU A 80 6.96 9.20 8.80
C LEU A 80 8.36 8.94 8.21
N GLU A 81 8.84 9.81 7.32
CA GLU A 81 10.13 9.67 6.63
C GLU A 81 10.26 8.36 5.82
N VAL A 82 9.13 7.85 5.33
CA VAL A 82 9.04 6.63 4.54
C VAL A 82 8.89 6.99 3.06
N ASN A 83 9.77 6.45 2.21
CA ASN A 83 9.54 6.50 0.77
C ASN A 83 8.40 5.54 0.36
N PRO A 84 7.30 6.03 -0.22
CA PRO A 84 6.10 5.23 -0.49
C PRO A 84 6.34 4.14 -1.54
N ASP A 85 7.14 4.39 -2.58
CA ASP A 85 7.48 3.37 -3.59
C ASP A 85 8.28 2.22 -2.98
N VAL A 86 9.26 2.55 -2.13
CA VAL A 86 10.08 1.54 -1.45
C VAL A 86 9.22 0.72 -0.49
N ALA A 87 8.31 1.37 0.26
CA ALA A 87 7.40 0.69 1.16
C ALA A 87 6.46 -0.27 0.41
N LEU A 88 5.83 0.19 -0.66
CA LEU A 88 4.95 -0.62 -1.49
C LEU A 88 5.70 -1.78 -2.17
N LYS A 89 6.91 -1.52 -2.69
CA LYS A 89 7.78 -2.57 -3.25
C LYS A 89 8.06 -3.67 -2.22
N LYS A 90 8.44 -3.31 -1.00
CA LYS A 90 8.68 -4.27 0.10
C LYS A 90 7.42 -5.07 0.45
N ALA A 91 6.25 -4.41 0.47
CA ALA A 91 4.97 -5.07 0.71
C ALA A 91 4.65 -6.10 -0.37
N ASN A 92 4.84 -5.75 -1.64
CA ASN A 92 4.63 -6.64 -2.78
C ASN A 92 5.58 -7.84 -2.74
N GLU A 93 6.87 -7.62 -2.52
CA GLU A 93 7.86 -8.70 -2.39
C GLU A 93 7.53 -9.66 -1.25
N LYS A 94 7.08 -9.13 -0.10
CA LYS A 94 6.63 -9.92 1.05
C LYS A 94 5.40 -10.76 0.70
N PHE A 95 4.43 -10.18 -0.01
CA PHE A 95 3.25 -10.91 -0.48
C PHE A 95 3.64 -12.03 -1.44
N SER A 96 4.45 -11.74 -2.47
CA SER A 96 4.89 -12.72 -3.46
C SER A 96 5.63 -13.88 -2.82
N LYS A 97 6.56 -13.62 -1.89
CA LYS A 97 7.28 -14.68 -1.16
C LYS A 97 6.33 -15.59 -0.39
N ARG A 98 5.33 -15.01 0.30
CA ARG A 98 4.32 -15.79 1.04
C ARG A 98 3.45 -16.60 0.09
N PHE A 99 2.97 -16.00 -0.99
CA PHE A 99 2.11 -16.68 -1.95
C PHE A 99 2.83 -17.82 -2.69
N SER A 100 4.12 -17.65 -3.01
CA SER A 100 4.94 -18.75 -3.56
C SER A 100 5.04 -19.95 -2.61
N LEU A 101 5.02 -19.72 -1.28
CA LEU A 101 4.95 -20.82 -0.31
C LEU A 101 3.55 -21.43 -0.25
N VAL A 102 2.48 -20.62 -0.30
CA VAL A 102 1.10 -21.12 -0.43
C VAL A 102 0.97 -22.09 -1.61
N GLN A 103 1.50 -21.71 -2.78
CA GLN A 103 1.54 -22.56 -3.97
C GLN A 103 2.30 -23.86 -3.74
N LYS A 104 3.46 -23.80 -3.09
CA LYS A 104 4.26 -25.00 -2.77
C LYS A 104 3.55 -25.92 -1.79
N PHE A 105 2.91 -25.38 -0.76
CA PHE A 105 2.19 -26.20 0.23
C PHE A 105 0.96 -26.87 -0.38
N ALA A 106 0.18 -26.14 -1.18
CA ALA A 106 -0.93 -26.72 -1.91
C ALA A 106 -0.45 -27.85 -2.85
N ALA A 107 0.61 -27.63 -3.61
CA ALA A 107 1.17 -28.64 -4.51
C ALA A 107 1.68 -29.89 -3.76
N ASN A 108 2.29 -29.73 -2.59
CA ASN A 108 2.74 -30.87 -1.76
C ASN A 108 1.59 -31.68 -1.16
N GLU A 109 0.39 -31.10 -1.10
CA GLU A 109 -0.83 -31.72 -0.58
C GLU A 109 -1.79 -32.12 -1.71
N ASP A 110 -1.33 -32.09 -2.98
CA ASP A 110 -2.12 -32.35 -4.19
C ASP A 110 -3.41 -31.51 -4.29
N LEU A 111 -3.38 -30.28 -3.75
CA LEU A 111 -4.50 -29.34 -3.73
C LEU A 111 -4.44 -28.37 -4.91
N GLU A 112 -5.57 -28.18 -5.59
CA GLU A 112 -5.73 -27.16 -6.63
C GLU A 112 -6.21 -25.83 -6.01
N LEU A 113 -5.38 -24.79 -6.01
CA LEU A 113 -5.66 -23.51 -5.34
C LEU A 113 -6.99 -22.85 -5.76
N THR A 114 -7.36 -22.96 -7.04
CA THR A 114 -8.60 -22.43 -7.62
C THR A 114 -9.86 -23.10 -7.08
N SER A 115 -9.73 -24.32 -6.53
CA SER A 115 -10.82 -25.08 -5.92
C SER A 115 -10.95 -24.84 -4.41
N LEU A 116 -9.98 -24.16 -3.80
CA LEU A 116 -9.96 -23.94 -2.35
C LEU A 116 -10.87 -22.78 -1.93
N HIS A 117 -11.59 -22.98 -0.83
CA HIS A 117 -12.26 -21.89 -0.13
C HIS A 117 -11.23 -20.95 0.52
N ILE A 118 -11.64 -19.70 0.76
CA ILE A 118 -10.76 -18.69 1.37
C ILE A 118 -10.16 -19.15 2.70
N ASP A 119 -10.92 -19.87 3.52
CA ASP A 119 -10.42 -20.39 4.81
C ASP A 119 -9.22 -21.33 4.65
N ALA A 120 -9.23 -22.18 3.60
CA ALA A 120 -8.11 -23.07 3.30
C ALA A 120 -6.90 -22.28 2.79
N LEU A 121 -7.12 -21.25 1.98
CA LEU A 121 -6.06 -20.34 1.53
C LEU A 121 -5.45 -19.57 2.70
N GLU A 122 -6.25 -19.16 3.68
CA GLU A 122 -5.79 -18.51 4.91
C GLU A 122 -4.93 -19.43 5.78
N LEU A 123 -5.30 -20.71 5.92
CA LEU A 123 -4.47 -21.70 6.62
C LEU A 123 -3.11 -21.89 5.95
N LEU A 124 -3.08 -22.02 4.61
CA LEU A 124 -1.83 -22.10 3.85
C LEU A 124 -1.01 -20.80 3.97
N TRP A 125 -1.68 -19.65 3.99
CA TRP A 125 -1.05 -18.34 4.14
C TRP A 125 -0.40 -18.17 5.51
N ASP A 126 -1.06 -18.60 6.59
CA ASP A 126 -0.51 -18.57 7.93
C ASP A 126 0.66 -19.54 8.10
N LYS A 127 0.59 -20.73 7.48
CA LYS A 127 1.73 -21.65 7.36
C LYS A 127 2.92 -20.95 6.68
N ALA A 128 2.69 -20.24 5.57
CA ALA A 128 3.72 -19.51 4.84
C ALA A 128 4.35 -18.38 5.66
N LYS A 129 3.54 -17.64 6.42
CA LYS A 129 4.03 -16.61 7.36
C LYS A 129 4.95 -17.20 8.42
N LYS A 130 4.55 -18.32 9.05
CA LYS A 130 5.36 -18.99 10.09
C LYS A 130 6.71 -19.45 9.55
N THR A 131 6.71 -20.14 8.41
CA THR A 131 7.95 -20.62 7.77
C THR A 131 8.94 -19.50 7.45
N LEU A 132 8.46 -18.36 6.93
CA LEU A 132 9.36 -17.23 6.63
C LEU A 132 9.89 -16.55 7.89
N ASN A 133 9.09 -16.47 8.95
CA ASN A 133 9.53 -15.87 10.22
C ASN A 133 10.60 -16.75 10.89
N GLU A 134 10.42 -18.07 10.91
CA GLU A 134 11.40 -19.03 11.44
C GLU A 134 12.72 -19.01 10.66
N ALA A 135 12.66 -18.90 9.33
CA ALA A 135 13.85 -18.79 8.49
C ALA A 135 14.65 -17.50 8.72
N GLN A 136 13.99 -16.42 9.18
CA GLN A 136 14.64 -15.16 9.51
C GLN A 136 15.24 -15.17 10.92
N HIS A 137 14.70 -15.98 11.84
CA HIS A 137 15.12 -16.08 13.24
C HIS A 137 15.30 -17.56 13.61
N PRO A 138 16.35 -18.24 13.12
CA PRO A 138 16.59 -19.63 13.48
C PRO A 138 16.83 -19.73 14.98
N ALA A 139 16.13 -20.66 15.65
CA ALA A 139 16.39 -20.96 17.06
C ALA A 139 17.87 -21.34 17.24
N THR A 140 18.58 -20.53 18.02
CA THR A 140 19.98 -20.72 18.44
C THR A 140 20.14 -21.92 19.35
#